data_AF-A0A1Q3UXY7-F1
#
_entry.id   AF-A0A1Q3UXY7-F1
#
_cell.length_a   1.000
_cell.length_b   1.000
_cell.length_c   1.000
_cell.angle_alpha   90.00
_cell.angle_beta   90.00
_cell.angle_gamma   90.00
#
_symmetry.space_group_name_H-M   'P 1'
#
loop_
_entity.id
_entity.type
_entity.pdbx_description
1 polymer ?
#
loop_
_entity_poly.entity_id
_entity_poly.type
_entity_poly.pdbx_seq_one_letter_code
_entity_poly.pdbx_strand_id
1 'polypeptide(L)'
;GAVTLANIGDDIGMSHANVLHHFGSAASLQSALMGSMISDLTVALGQVVELLKTDAAAPRAVTDRVFDAFDKGGAGPLAAWIILSGDVAHLEPVRDAVCSLVEAIVGQSTDEGAQNRVRAAVLMIAVSAFGDAVIGPYLRDMLDQKDDAMPDLMARILPLFLLPSGSPPAAS
;
A
#
# COMPACT_ATOMS: atom_id res chain seq x y z
N GLY A 1 4.16 21.20 7.93
CA GLY A 1 4.65 21.46 9.31
C GLY A 1 4.81 20.12 10.01
N ALA A 2 5.84 19.95 10.83
CA ALA A 2 6.11 18.67 11.50
C ALA A 2 4.88 18.16 12.27
N VAL A 3 4.52 16.91 12.06
CA VAL A 3 3.45 16.22 12.79
C VAL A 3 3.98 15.93 14.19
N THR A 4 3.71 16.83 15.13
CA THR A 4 3.95 16.59 16.56
C THR A 4 2.68 15.99 17.19
N LEU A 5 2.84 15.16 18.22
CA LEU A 5 1.72 14.53 18.96
C LEU A 5 0.63 15.53 19.40
N ALA A 6 0.98 16.81 19.56
CA ALA A 6 0.04 17.88 19.85
C ALA A 6 -1.02 18.07 18.74
N ASN A 7 -0.64 17.95 17.47
CA ASN A 7 -1.57 18.16 16.35
C ASN A 7 -2.53 16.96 16.17
N ILE A 8 -2.16 15.78 16.64
CA ILE A 8 -3.00 14.58 16.59
C ILE A 8 -4.05 14.61 17.72
N GLY A 9 -3.77 15.25 18.86
CA GLY A 9 -4.72 15.36 19.97
C GLY A 9 -5.95 16.22 19.66
N ASP A 10 -5.78 17.27 18.86
CA ASP A 10 -6.86 18.20 18.52
C ASP A 10 -7.83 17.63 17.46
N ASP A 11 -7.37 16.74 16.57
CA ASP A 11 -8.18 16.18 15.47
C ASP A 11 -9.08 15.00 15.91
N ILE A 12 -8.76 14.36 17.04
CA ILE A 12 -9.50 13.18 17.56
C ILE A 12 -10.47 13.60 18.69
N GLY A 13 -10.59 14.89 19.00
CA GLY A 13 -11.55 15.40 19.99
C GLY A 13 -11.35 14.85 21.42
N MET A 14 -10.16 14.38 21.75
CA MET A 14 -9.83 13.83 23.07
C MET A 14 -8.71 14.63 23.73
N SER A 15 -9.01 15.20 24.90
CA SER A 15 -8.04 15.91 25.74
C SER A 15 -6.78 15.08 25.99
N HIS A 16 -5.63 15.76 25.92
CA HIS A 16 -4.26 15.26 26.17
C HIS A 16 -4.12 14.40 27.46
N ALA A 17 -5.01 14.57 28.44
CA ALA A 17 -5.03 13.81 29.69
C ALA A 17 -5.69 12.41 29.57
N ASN A 18 -6.69 12.23 28.71
CA ASN A 18 -7.38 10.93 28.54
C ASN A 18 -6.55 9.94 27.72
N VAL A 19 -5.80 10.43 26.73
CA VAL A 19 -4.93 9.61 25.88
C VAL A 19 -3.75 9.04 26.70
N LEU A 20 -3.15 9.83 27.58
CA LEU A 20 -2.08 9.37 28.47
C LEU A 20 -2.58 8.36 29.51
N HIS A 21 -3.82 8.48 29.98
CA HIS A 21 -4.40 7.53 30.94
C HIS A 21 -4.73 6.16 30.31
N HIS A 22 -5.13 6.13 29.03
CA HIS A 22 -5.46 4.89 28.31
C HIS A 22 -4.24 4.14 27.77
N PHE A 23 -3.19 4.87 27.36
CA PHE A 23 -1.99 4.27 26.78
C PHE A 23 -0.81 4.22 27.75
N GLY A 24 -0.76 5.03 28.80
CA GLY A 24 0.30 5.02 29.81
C GLY A 24 1.62 5.69 29.39
N SER A 25 1.89 5.89 28.09
CA SER A 25 3.02 6.66 27.56
C SER A 25 2.83 6.99 26.07
N ALA A 26 3.64 7.92 25.54
CA ALA A 26 3.69 8.18 24.10
C ALA A 26 4.19 6.97 23.29
N ALA A 27 5.09 6.16 23.85
CA ALA A 27 5.65 4.97 23.20
C ALA A 27 4.61 3.85 23.01
N SER A 28 3.73 3.66 24.00
CA SER A 28 2.66 2.66 23.93
C SER A 28 1.50 3.12 23.02
N LEU A 29 1.19 4.42 22.98
CA LEU A 29 0.28 4.97 21.97
C LEU A 29 0.81 4.72 20.56
N GLN A 30 2.10 4.99 20.35
CA GLN A 30 2.77 4.77 19.07
C GLN A 30 2.79 3.28 18.67
N SER A 31 3.04 2.37 19.62
CA SER A 31 2.99 0.93 19.38
C SER A 31 1.58 0.44 19.03
N ALA A 32 0.54 0.94 19.72
CA ALA A 32 -0.84 0.61 19.41
C ALA A 32 -1.29 1.15 18.03
N LEU A 33 -0.89 2.38 17.71
CA LEU A 33 -1.15 3.00 16.40
C LEU A 33 -0.48 2.19 15.28
N MET A 34 0.77 1.78 15.48
CA MET A 34 1.49 0.92 14.54
C MET A 34 0.79 -0.43 14.34
N GLY A 35 0.34 -1.07 15.43
CA GLY A 35 -0.43 -2.31 15.35
C GLY A 35 -1.71 -2.16 14.51
N SER A 36 -2.43 -1.04 14.67
CA SER A 36 -3.62 -0.74 13.85
C SER A 36 -3.26 -0.57 12.38
N MET A 37 -2.24 0.24 12.07
CA MET A 37 -1.85 0.53 10.69
C MET A 37 -1.31 -0.72 9.96
N ILE A 38 -0.58 -1.60 10.66
CA ILE A 38 -0.16 -2.91 10.12
C ILE A 38 -1.39 -3.79 9.87
N SER A 39 -2.32 -3.84 10.82
CA SER A 39 -3.57 -4.60 10.66
C SER A 39 -4.37 -4.12 9.45
N ASP A 40 -4.53 -2.82 9.27
CA ASP A 40 -5.27 -2.22 8.15
C ASP A 40 -4.61 -2.56 6.80
N LEU A 41 -3.27 -2.51 6.73
CA LEU A 41 -2.52 -2.92 5.54
C LEU A 41 -2.67 -4.42 5.26
N THR A 42 -2.55 -5.29 6.28
CA THR A 42 -2.72 -6.74 6.13
C THR A 42 -4.14 -7.08 5.67
N VAL A 43 -5.17 -6.41 6.22
CA VAL A 43 -6.56 -6.57 5.78
C VAL A 43 -6.73 -6.14 4.33
N ALA A 44 -6.18 -4.99 3.93
CA ALA A 44 -6.27 -4.51 2.56
C ALA A 44 -5.60 -5.46 1.56
N LEU A 45 -4.40 -5.96 1.87
CA LEU A 45 -3.70 -6.97 1.07
C LEU A 45 -4.50 -8.27 0.98
N GLY A 46 -5.09 -8.73 2.08
CA GLY A 46 -5.96 -9.91 2.08
C GLY A 46 -7.19 -9.74 1.17
N GLN A 47 -7.80 -8.55 1.14
CA GLN A 47 -8.90 -8.28 0.24
C GLN A 47 -8.49 -8.23 -1.24
N VAL A 48 -7.25 -7.81 -1.54
CA VAL A 48 -6.68 -7.90 -2.90
C VAL A 48 -6.50 -9.36 -3.30
N VAL A 49 -6.02 -10.22 -2.40
CA VAL A 49 -5.93 -11.68 -2.64
C VAL A 49 -7.29 -12.28 -2.95
N GLU A 50 -8.32 -11.96 -2.18
CA GLU A 50 -9.68 -12.46 -2.42
C GLU A 50 -10.25 -11.96 -3.75
N LEU A 51 -10.00 -10.70 -4.11
CA LEU A 51 -10.39 -10.16 -5.41
C LEU A 51 -9.74 -10.95 -6.56
N LEU A 52 -8.44 -11.23 -6.45
CA LEU A 52 -7.67 -11.98 -7.45
C LEU A 52 -8.09 -13.44 -7.59
N LYS A 53 -8.74 -14.05 -6.58
CA LYS A 53 -9.32 -15.39 -6.71
C LYS A 53 -10.59 -15.40 -7.56
N THR A 54 -11.16 -14.23 -7.86
CA THR A 54 -12.30 -14.10 -8.76
C THR A 54 -11.80 -13.84 -10.18
N ASP A 55 -12.37 -14.52 -11.18
CA ASP A 55 -12.04 -14.41 -12.61
C ASP A 55 -12.38 -13.01 -13.21
N ALA A 56 -12.78 -12.06 -12.36
CA ALA A 56 -13.24 -10.72 -12.71
C ALA A 56 -12.34 -9.60 -12.15
N ALA A 57 -11.17 -9.92 -11.60
CA ALA A 57 -10.24 -8.92 -11.06
C ALA A 57 -9.65 -8.04 -12.17
N ALA A 58 -10.34 -6.95 -12.51
CA ALA A 58 -9.80 -5.95 -13.42
C ALA A 58 -8.54 -5.32 -12.79
N PRO A 59 -7.45 -5.13 -13.56
CA PRO A 59 -6.23 -4.46 -13.11
C PRO A 59 -6.49 -3.16 -12.35
N ARG A 60 -7.50 -2.39 -12.79
CA ARG A 60 -7.94 -1.16 -12.12
C ARG A 60 -8.43 -1.39 -10.69
N ALA A 61 -9.25 -2.42 -10.45
CA ALA A 61 -9.78 -2.71 -9.12
C ALA A 61 -8.69 -3.14 -8.13
N VAL A 62 -7.66 -3.85 -8.61
CA VAL A 62 -6.48 -4.19 -7.82
C VAL A 62 -5.69 -2.92 -7.48
N THR A 63 -5.41 -2.08 -8.49
CA THR A 63 -4.67 -0.83 -8.29
C THR A 63 -5.38 0.11 -7.32
N ASP A 64 -6.66 0.41 -7.53
CA ASP A 64 -7.42 1.32 -6.66
C ASP A 64 -7.40 0.85 -5.21
N ARG A 65 -7.54 -0.46 -4.98
CA ARG A 65 -7.55 -1.03 -3.63
C ARG A 65 -6.19 -0.92 -2.93
N VAL A 66 -5.09 -1.07 -3.66
CA VAL A 66 -3.75 -0.88 -3.09
C VAL A 66 -3.50 0.59 -2.80
N PHE A 67 -3.89 1.51 -3.70
CA PHE A 67 -3.73 2.94 -3.46
C PHE A 67 -4.57 3.43 -2.27
N ASP A 68 -5.82 2.98 -2.15
CA ASP A 68 -6.67 3.30 -0.99
C ASP A 68 -6.09 2.78 0.32
N ALA A 69 -5.41 1.62 0.32
CA ALA A 69 -4.75 1.08 1.51
C ALA A 69 -3.58 1.96 1.99
N PHE A 70 -2.82 2.53 1.05
CA PHE A 70 -1.69 3.41 1.36
C PHE A 70 -2.11 4.83 1.71
N ASP A 71 -3.15 5.36 1.06
CA ASP A 71 -3.68 6.69 1.31
C ASP A 71 -4.63 6.70 2.52
N LYS A 72 -5.85 6.18 2.36
CA LYS A 72 -6.91 6.20 3.39
C LYS A 72 -6.69 5.21 4.52
N GLY A 73 -6.02 4.09 4.24
CA GLY A 73 -5.68 3.06 5.24
C GLY A 73 -4.49 3.43 6.13
N GLY A 74 -3.88 4.59 5.93
CA GLY A 74 -2.79 5.09 6.77
C GLY A 74 -1.42 4.42 6.54
N ALA A 75 -1.28 3.48 5.60
CA ALA A 75 0.01 2.80 5.42
C ALA A 75 1.13 3.72 4.89
N GLY A 76 0.80 4.83 4.20
CA GLY A 76 1.76 5.85 3.78
C GLY A 76 2.46 6.56 4.96
N PRO A 77 1.70 7.21 5.86
CA PRO A 77 2.25 7.78 7.10
C PRO A 77 3.02 6.76 7.97
N LEU A 78 2.53 5.51 8.05
CA LEU A 78 3.23 4.44 8.80
C LEU A 78 4.61 4.17 8.19
N ALA A 79 4.68 3.93 6.88
CA ALA A 79 5.93 3.56 6.23
C ALA A 79 6.95 4.71 6.23
N ALA A 80 6.51 5.96 6.07
CA ALA A 80 7.37 7.13 6.24
C ALA A 80 7.96 7.17 7.66
N TRP A 81 7.15 6.86 8.67
CA TRP A 81 7.59 6.87 10.07
C TRP A 81 8.51 5.68 10.41
N ILE A 82 8.24 4.46 9.93
CA ILE A 82 9.11 3.28 10.14
C ILE A 82 10.51 3.50 9.55
N ILE A 83 10.57 4.09 8.35
CA ILE A 83 11.85 4.41 7.71
C ILE A 83 12.62 5.45 8.55
N LEU A 84 11.93 6.46 9.07
CA LEU A 84 12.53 7.51 9.90
C LEU A 84 12.91 7.03 11.32
N SER A 85 12.21 6.06 11.88
CA SER A 85 12.50 5.48 13.20
C SER A 85 13.53 4.36 13.17
N GLY A 86 13.79 3.76 12.00
CA GLY A 86 14.75 2.66 11.82
C GLY A 86 14.24 1.31 12.34
N ASP A 87 12.97 1.22 12.74
CA ASP A 87 12.39 0.05 13.41
C ASP A 87 11.69 -0.91 12.42
N VAL A 88 12.50 -1.44 11.51
CA VAL A 88 12.04 -2.27 10.37
C VAL A 88 11.47 -3.63 10.83
N ALA A 89 11.80 -4.09 12.05
CA ALA A 89 11.35 -5.38 12.59
C ALA A 89 9.82 -5.46 12.71
N HIS A 90 9.14 -4.33 12.85
CA HIS A 90 7.68 -4.27 12.92
C HIS A 90 6.99 -4.51 11.57
N LEU A 91 7.72 -4.58 10.46
CA LEU A 91 7.15 -4.92 9.14
C LEU A 91 7.03 -6.42 8.90
N GLU A 92 7.47 -7.29 9.83
CA GLU A 92 7.42 -8.74 9.62
C GLU A 92 5.99 -9.28 9.35
N PRO A 93 4.92 -8.81 10.03
CA PRO A 93 3.55 -9.22 9.68
C PRO A 93 3.10 -8.79 8.27
N VAL A 94 3.68 -7.69 7.75
CA VAL A 94 3.43 -7.21 6.38
C VAL A 94 4.14 -8.09 5.36
N ARG A 95 5.35 -8.59 5.70
CA ARG A 95 6.09 -9.53 4.85
C ARG A 95 5.23 -10.75 4.49
N ASP A 96 4.63 -11.39 5.49
CA ASP A 96 3.83 -12.59 5.27
C ASP A 96 2.62 -12.34 4.37
N ALA A 97 1.95 -11.20 4.57
CA ALA A 97 0.83 -10.79 3.71
C ALA A 97 1.26 -10.55 2.25
N VAL A 98 2.42 -9.90 2.04
CA VAL A 98 2.96 -9.64 0.69
C VAL A 98 3.41 -10.94 0.01
N CYS A 99 4.09 -11.84 0.74
CA CYS A 99 4.50 -13.14 0.21
C CYS A 99 3.27 -13.97 -0.19
N SER A 100 2.23 -14.00 0.66
CA SER A 100 0.98 -14.71 0.37
C SER A 100 0.28 -14.15 -0.88
N LEU A 101 0.31 -12.83 -1.07
CA LEU A 101 -0.22 -12.19 -2.27
C LEU A 101 0.53 -12.60 -3.53
N VAL A 102 1.87 -12.59 -3.49
CA VAL A 102 2.70 -13.04 -4.61
C VAL A 102 2.40 -14.50 -4.94
N GLU A 103 2.36 -15.37 -3.94
CA GLU A 103 2.08 -16.79 -4.12
C GLU A 103 0.68 -17.02 -4.72
N ALA A 104 -0.34 -16.31 -4.24
CA ALA A 104 -1.70 -16.40 -4.76
C ALA A 104 -1.81 -15.96 -6.23
N ILE A 105 -1.05 -14.95 -6.66
CA ILE A 105 -1.04 -14.52 -8.07
C ILE A 105 -0.26 -15.50 -8.94
N VAL A 106 0.91 -15.96 -8.45
CA VAL A 106 1.74 -16.92 -9.20
C VAL A 106 1.04 -18.26 -9.38
N GLY A 107 0.31 -18.73 -8.37
CA GLY A 107 -0.44 -19.98 -8.43
C GLY A 107 -1.56 -20.03 -9.48
N GLN A 108 -1.96 -18.87 -10.02
CA GLN A 108 -2.93 -18.78 -11.12
C GLN A 108 -2.28 -18.84 -12.51
N SER A 109 -0.94 -18.77 -12.57
CA SER A 109 -0.19 -18.80 -13.83
C SER A 109 0.48 -20.14 -14.04
N THR A 110 0.43 -20.65 -15.27
CA THR A 110 1.17 -21.84 -15.71
C THR A 110 2.52 -21.51 -16.33
N ASP A 111 2.91 -20.23 -16.36
CA ASP A 111 4.17 -19.75 -16.93
C ASP A 111 5.31 -19.71 -15.89
N GLU A 112 6.43 -20.38 -16.20
CA GLU A 112 7.65 -20.40 -15.39
C GLU A 112 8.23 -18.99 -15.15
N GLY A 113 8.03 -18.05 -16.07
CA GLY A 113 8.48 -16.66 -15.92
C GLY A 113 7.56 -15.78 -15.04
N ALA A 114 6.38 -16.26 -14.67
CA ALA A 114 5.38 -15.45 -13.99
C ALA A 114 5.81 -15.04 -12.59
N GLN A 115 6.58 -15.87 -11.87
CA GLN A 115 7.02 -15.55 -10.52
C GLN A 115 7.82 -14.25 -10.45
N ASN A 116 8.79 -14.07 -11.35
CA ASN A 116 9.61 -12.85 -11.39
C ASN A 116 8.79 -11.64 -11.83
N ARG A 117 7.89 -11.80 -12.80
CA ARG A 117 7.04 -10.69 -13.29
C ARG A 117 6.05 -10.23 -12.23
N VAL A 118 5.40 -11.15 -11.53
CA VAL A 118 4.49 -10.86 -10.42
C VAL A 118 5.23 -10.15 -9.29
N ARG A 119 6.40 -10.64 -8.89
CA ARG A 119 7.23 -9.96 -7.87
C ARG A 119 7.58 -8.54 -8.26
N ALA A 120 7.99 -8.32 -9.51
CA ALA A 120 8.29 -6.99 -10.02
C ALA A 120 7.06 -6.07 -10.05
N ALA A 121 5.90 -6.60 -10.47
CA ALA A 121 4.63 -5.88 -10.50
C ALA A 121 4.16 -5.47 -9.09
N VAL A 122 4.23 -6.40 -8.14
CA VAL A 122 3.88 -6.15 -6.73
C VAL A 122 4.80 -5.08 -6.13
N LEU A 123 6.12 -5.19 -6.34
CA LEU A 123 7.07 -4.18 -5.88
C LEU A 123 6.75 -2.80 -6.46
N MET A 124 6.50 -2.72 -7.76
CA MET A 124 6.22 -1.46 -8.44
C MET A 124 4.93 -0.81 -7.93
N ILE A 125 3.85 -1.56 -7.78
CA ILE A 125 2.60 -1.04 -7.22
C ILE A 125 2.80 -0.58 -5.79
N ALA A 126 3.46 -1.38 -4.95
CA ALA A 126 3.68 -1.04 -3.55
C ALA A 126 4.51 0.25 -3.40
N VAL A 127 5.61 0.39 -4.15
CA VAL A 127 6.44 1.60 -4.12
C VAL A 127 5.70 2.80 -4.70
N SER A 128 4.91 2.61 -5.75
CA SER A 128 4.13 3.70 -6.36
C SER A 128 3.04 4.19 -5.42
N ALA A 129 2.26 3.29 -4.83
CA ALA A 129 1.21 3.63 -3.88
C ALA A 129 1.79 4.29 -2.61
N PHE A 130 2.94 3.81 -2.13
CA PHE A 130 3.64 4.46 -1.02
C PHE A 130 4.10 5.89 -1.36
N GLY A 131 4.77 6.06 -2.51
CA GLY A 131 5.19 7.38 -2.97
C GLY A 131 4.00 8.32 -3.15
N ASP A 132 2.90 7.80 -3.70
CA ASP A 132 1.66 8.54 -3.88
C ASP A 132 1.07 9.03 -2.55
N ALA A 133 1.01 8.16 -1.54
CA ALA A 133 0.50 8.54 -0.23
C ALA A 133 1.38 9.56 0.50
N VAL A 134 2.69 9.58 0.24
CA VAL A 134 3.63 10.47 0.94
C VAL A 134 3.76 11.84 0.27
N ILE A 135 3.91 11.87 -1.06
CA ILE A 135 4.19 13.10 -1.82
C ILE A 135 3.23 13.33 -2.99
N GLY A 136 2.38 12.35 -3.32
CA GLY A 136 1.48 12.39 -4.47
C GLY A 136 0.59 13.63 -4.54
N PRO A 137 -0.10 14.06 -3.47
CA PRO A 137 -0.93 15.26 -3.50
C PRO A 137 -0.16 16.53 -3.92
N TYR A 138 1.07 16.70 -3.41
CA TYR A 138 1.92 17.85 -3.76
C TYR A 138 2.39 17.78 -5.22
N LEU A 139 2.81 16.60 -5.69
CA LEU A 139 3.24 16.45 -7.08
C LEU A 139 2.09 16.62 -8.06
N ARG A 140 0.90 16.13 -7.73
CA ARG A 140 -0.31 16.30 -8.55
C ARG A 140 -0.67 17.78 -8.70
N ASP A 141 -0.68 18.52 -7.60
CA ASP A 141 -0.94 19.96 -7.61
C ASP A 141 0.11 20.71 -8.45
N MET A 142 1.40 20.41 -8.26
CA MET A 142 2.49 21.00 -9.05
C MET A 142 2.42 20.71 -10.56
N LEU A 143 1.85 19.56 -10.93
CA LEU A 143 1.76 19.09 -12.31
C LEU A 143 0.36 19.28 -12.94
N ASP A 144 -0.54 19.96 -12.23
CA ASP A 144 -1.96 20.14 -12.62
C ASP A 144 -2.63 18.81 -13.03
N GLN A 145 -2.44 17.79 -12.20
CA GLN A 145 -2.97 16.44 -12.40
C GLN A 145 -4.16 16.15 -11.48
N LYS A 146 -5.01 15.21 -11.90
CA LYS A 146 -6.13 14.71 -11.09
C LYS A 146 -5.65 13.84 -9.93
N ASP A 147 -6.48 13.75 -8.90
CA ASP A 147 -6.24 12.93 -7.70
C ASP A 147 -5.98 11.45 -8.01
N ASP A 148 -6.60 10.93 -9.07
CA ASP A 148 -6.47 9.53 -9.49
C ASP A 148 -5.43 9.29 -10.59
N ALA A 149 -4.59 10.28 -10.92
CA ALA A 149 -3.65 10.18 -12.03
C ALA A 149 -2.66 9.01 -11.90
N MET A 150 -2.14 8.77 -10.69
CA MET A 150 -1.21 7.66 -10.43
C MET A 150 -1.92 6.29 -10.39
N PRO A 151 -3.07 6.10 -9.70
CA PRO A 151 -3.89 4.91 -9.86
C PRO A 151 -4.24 4.60 -11.32
N ASP A 152 -4.65 5.60 -12.11
CA ASP A 152 -5.01 5.41 -13.52
C ASP A 152 -3.80 4.99 -14.37
N LEU A 153 -2.64 5.61 -14.14
CA LEU A 153 -1.39 5.23 -14.80
C LEU A 153 -1.00 3.78 -14.46
N MET A 154 -1.05 3.43 -13.19
CA MET A 154 -0.68 2.08 -12.73
C MET A 154 -1.63 1.01 -13.25
N ALA A 155 -2.93 1.30 -13.33
CA ALA A 155 -3.91 0.38 -13.93
C ALA A 155 -3.64 0.09 -15.41
N ARG A 156 -3.05 1.04 -16.14
CA ARG A 156 -2.64 0.90 -17.55
C ARG A 156 -1.32 0.15 -17.71
N ILE A 157 -0.37 0.36 -16.81
CA ILE A 157 0.98 -0.23 -16.87
C ILE A 157 0.98 -1.67 -16.36
N LEU A 158 0.22 -1.97 -15.30
CA LEU A 158 0.23 -3.27 -14.64
C LEU A 158 0.05 -4.47 -15.59
N PRO A 159 -0.92 -4.46 -16.54
CA PRO A 159 -1.08 -5.57 -17.48
C PRO A 159 0.18 -5.83 -18.32
N LEU A 160 0.88 -4.77 -18.73
CA LEU A 160 2.08 -4.88 -19.57
C LEU A 160 3.21 -5.66 -18.87
N PHE A 161 3.30 -5.56 -17.55
CA PHE A 161 4.28 -6.29 -16.74
C PHE A 161 3.90 -7.75 -16.52
N LEU A 162 2.61 -8.08 -16.60
CA LEU A 162 2.12 -9.44 -16.37
C LEU A 162 2.12 -10.29 -17.65
N LEU A 163 2.08 -9.66 -18.83
CA LEU A 163 2.18 -10.34 -20.12
C LEU A 163 3.46 -11.17 -20.23
N PRO A 164 3.40 -12.40 -20.79
CA PRO A 164 4.58 -13.17 -21.13
C PRO A 164 5.45 -12.39 -22.12
N SER A 165 6.74 -12.23 -21.81
CA SER A 165 7.73 -11.62 -22.71
C SER A 165 7.94 -12.53 -23.93
N GLY A 166 7.04 -12.48 -24.93
CA GLY A 166 7.12 -13.38 -26.08
C GLY A 166 5.94 -13.43 -27.06
N SER A 167 5.01 -12.47 -27.07
CA SER A 167 4.08 -12.35 -28.20
C SER A 167 4.63 -11.34 -29.20
N PRO A 168 4.99 -11.72 -30.45
CA PRO A 168 5.29 -10.74 -31.48
C PRO A 168 4.05 -9.85 -31.69
N PRO A 169 4.21 -8.56 -32.05
CA PRO A 169 3.07 -7.75 -32.41
C PRO A 169 2.33 -8.46 -33.55
N ALA A 170 1.03 -8.71 -33.36
CA ALA A 170 0.18 -9.19 -34.44
C ALA A 170 0.26 -8.16 -35.56
N ALA A 171 0.95 -8.52 -36.64
CA ALA A 171 0.99 -7.71 -37.84
C ALA A 171 -0.45 -7.61 -38.38
N SER A 172 -0.94 -6.38 -38.52
CA SER A 172 -2.06 -6.03 -39.38
C SER A 172 -1.81 -4.65 -39.94
#